data_AF-A0A4S9KA56-F1
#
_entry.id   AF-A0A4S9KA56-F1
#
_cell.length_a   1.000
_cell.length_b   1.000
_cell.length_c   1.000
_cell.angle_alpha   90.00
_cell.angle_beta   90.00
_cell.angle_gamma   90.00
#
_symmetry.space_group_name_H-M   'P 1'
#
loop_
_entity.id
_entity.type
_entity.pdbx_description
1 polymer ?
#
loop_
_entity_poly.entity_id
_entity_poly.type
_entity_poly.pdbx_seq_one_letter_code
_entity_poly.pdbx_strand_id
1 'polypeptide(L)'
;MNIVSIIKTMSPIGGFTRPLVIFKACEETFIPRLLRVGWKAAGIYPFEPLKGLNFSQVQASKPRPSTPPPPQQETNPIFITPKSSRFIDQATKSTRKKTGEKQALYQALHKAGHAIDSLNASHVALEHRNTQLQSQLDQLATKRRRKVPVNPNTQFANTDNIIMAKQAQAVLEAQEAAKQVRYDVTPAAREL
;
A
#
# COMPACT_ATOMS: atom_id res chain seq x y z
N MET A 1 -25.50 44.55 22.28
CA MET A 1 -26.69 44.13 23.05
C MET A 1 -26.25 43.90 24.49
N ASN A 2 -26.56 44.84 25.39
CA ASN A 2 -26.13 44.82 26.79
C ASN A 2 -26.93 43.76 27.56
N ILE A 3 -26.24 42.76 28.13
CA ILE A 3 -26.85 41.66 28.89
C ILE A 3 -27.38 42.13 30.27
N VAL A 4 -27.18 43.41 30.63
CA VAL A 4 -27.46 43.96 31.96
C VAL A 4 -28.94 44.36 32.18
N SER A 5 -29.79 44.35 31.15
CA SER A 5 -31.18 44.88 31.27
C SER A 5 -32.28 43.89 31.66
N ILE A 6 -32.01 42.61 31.93
CA ILE A 6 -33.10 41.60 32.05
C ILE A 6 -33.59 41.30 33.48
N ILE A 7 -33.02 41.87 34.55
CA ILE A 7 -33.52 41.57 35.91
C ILE A 7 -33.79 42.84 36.71
N LYS A 8 -34.92 43.49 36.42
CA LYS A 8 -35.51 44.50 37.32
C LYS A 8 -37.03 44.31 37.39
N THR A 9 -37.45 43.32 38.17
CA THR A 9 -38.83 43.20 38.67
C THR A 9 -38.78 42.68 40.11
N MET A 10 -39.32 43.50 41.02
CA MET A 10 -39.47 43.34 42.48
C MET A 10 -40.37 42.10 42.81
N SER A 11 -40.47 41.52 44.01
CA SER A 11 -40.65 42.10 45.35
C SER A 11 -40.73 40.95 46.42
N PRO A 12 -41.08 41.16 47.71
CA PRO A 12 -40.17 40.95 48.84
C PRO A 12 -40.74 39.97 49.87
N ILE A 13 -40.11 38.81 50.09
CA ILE A 13 -40.58 37.90 51.16
C ILE A 13 -39.39 37.37 51.94
N GLY A 14 -39.37 37.75 53.22
CA GLY A 14 -38.88 36.90 54.30
C GLY A 14 -37.42 36.50 54.25
N GLY A 15 -36.57 37.33 54.86
CA GLY A 15 -35.45 36.86 55.68
C GLY A 15 -34.40 36.02 55.00
N PHE A 16 -33.57 36.61 54.15
CA PHE A 16 -32.18 36.16 54.00
C PHE A 16 -31.35 37.34 53.51
N THR A 17 -30.34 37.75 54.28
CA THR A 17 -29.27 38.69 53.90
C THR A 17 -28.30 38.04 52.89
N ARG A 18 -28.82 37.22 51.97
CA ARG A 18 -28.03 36.42 51.01
C ARG A 18 -28.13 36.88 49.55
N PRO A 19 -29.23 37.48 49.03
CA PRO A 19 -29.26 37.90 47.63
C PRO A 19 -28.27 39.03 47.35
N LEU A 20 -28.14 40.02 48.24
CA LEU A 20 -27.27 41.19 48.01
C LEU A 20 -25.77 40.82 47.92
N VAL A 21 -25.35 39.82 48.69
CA VAL A 21 -23.97 39.29 48.66
C VAL A 21 -23.71 38.54 47.37
N ILE A 22 -24.67 37.72 46.91
CA ILE A 22 -24.57 37.00 45.63
C ILE A 22 -24.54 37.98 44.46
N PHE A 23 -25.35 39.05 44.48
CA PHE A 23 -25.33 40.07 43.44
C PHE A 23 -23.98 40.81 43.37
N LYS A 24 -23.41 41.22 44.51
CA LYS A 24 -22.07 41.83 44.54
C LYS A 24 -20.98 40.87 44.06
N ALA A 25 -21.01 39.61 44.52
CA ALA A 25 -20.07 38.60 44.06
C ALA A 25 -20.21 38.30 42.57
N CYS A 26 -21.44 38.33 42.02
CA CYS A 26 -21.69 38.17 40.60
C CYS A 26 -21.15 39.37 39.79
N GLU A 27 -21.33 40.61 40.24
CA GLU A 27 -20.75 41.78 39.57
C GLU A 27 -19.22 41.74 39.54
N GLU A 28 -18.58 41.28 40.62
CA GLU A 28 -17.13 41.14 40.70
C GLU A 28 -16.57 39.98 39.87
N THR A 29 -17.37 38.93 39.62
CA THR A 29 -16.91 37.71 38.92
C THR A 29 -17.30 37.67 37.43
N PHE A 30 -18.45 38.25 37.05
CA PHE A 30 -18.89 38.36 35.65
C PHE A 30 -18.22 39.51 34.90
N ILE A 31 -16.93 39.74 35.15
CA ILE A 31 -16.11 40.66 34.40
C ILE A 31 -15.67 39.97 33.10
N PRO A 32 -15.81 40.61 31.92
CA PRO A 32 -15.47 40.01 30.63
C PRO A 32 -14.04 39.45 30.56
N ARG A 33 -13.11 40.08 31.29
CA ARG A 33 -11.71 39.62 31.40
C ARG A 33 -11.60 38.30 32.16
N LEU A 34 -12.28 38.14 33.31
CA LEU A 34 -12.26 36.90 34.08
C LEU A 34 -12.96 35.76 33.34
N LEU A 35 -14.11 36.04 32.71
CA LEU A 35 -14.82 35.05 31.88
C LEU A 35 -13.93 34.56 30.72
N ARG A 36 -13.20 35.48 30.06
CA ARG A 36 -12.25 35.13 29.00
C ARG A 36 -11.13 34.23 29.53
N VAL A 37 -10.53 34.56 30.67
CA VAL A 37 -9.48 33.72 31.28
C VAL A 37 -10.02 32.35 31.67
N GLY A 38 -11.21 32.29 32.28
CA GLY A 38 -11.87 31.04 32.64
C GLY A 38 -12.18 30.16 31.42
N TRP A 39 -12.70 30.73 30.34
CA TRP A 39 -12.96 29.99 29.10
C TRP A 39 -11.67 29.52 28.41
N LYS A 40 -10.58 30.29 28.50
CA LYS A 40 -9.27 29.86 27.99
C LYS A 40 -8.70 28.68 28.79
N ALA A 41 -8.81 28.74 30.12
CA ALA A 41 -8.39 27.67 31.02
C ALA A 41 -9.23 26.39 30.81
N ALA A 42 -10.55 26.53 30.64
CA ALA A 42 -11.47 25.43 30.34
C ALA A 42 -11.34 24.89 28.91
N GLY A 43 -10.58 25.57 28.03
CA GLY A 43 -10.41 25.18 26.63
C GLY A 43 -11.61 25.44 25.72
N ILE A 44 -12.64 26.15 26.20
CA ILE A 44 -13.89 26.46 25.47
C ILE A 44 -13.75 27.77 24.67
N TYR A 45 -12.68 28.53 24.87
CA TYR A 45 -12.49 29.81 24.19
C TYR A 45 -12.37 29.61 22.66
N PRO A 46 -13.20 30.29 21.85
CA PRO A 46 -13.47 29.90 20.46
C PRO A 46 -12.30 30.07 19.48
N PHE A 47 -11.19 30.72 19.86
CA PHE A 47 -10.03 30.86 18.99
C PHE A 47 -8.71 31.08 19.76
N GLU A 48 -7.82 30.08 19.72
CA GLU A 48 -6.44 30.18 20.21
C GLU A 48 -5.46 29.58 19.18
N PRO A 49 -4.87 30.40 18.29
CA PRO A 49 -4.03 29.89 17.19
C PRO A 49 -2.77 29.18 17.67
N LEU A 50 -2.29 29.52 18.87
CA LEU A 50 -1.10 28.90 19.48
C LEU A 50 -1.35 27.48 19.99
N LYS A 51 -2.60 27.09 20.29
CA LYS A 51 -2.89 25.72 20.73
C LYS A 51 -2.69 24.72 19.60
N GLY A 52 -3.13 25.04 18.39
CA GLY A 52 -2.92 24.18 17.22
C GLY A 52 -1.44 23.99 16.87
N LEU A 53 -0.62 25.03 17.04
CA LEU A 53 0.82 24.96 16.75
C LEU A 53 1.59 24.07 17.73
N ASN A 54 1.14 23.98 18.99
CA ASN A 54 1.78 23.18 20.05
C ASN A 54 1.15 21.79 20.23
N PHE A 55 0.20 21.41 19.37
CA PHE A 55 -0.43 20.09 19.45
C PHE A 55 0.59 19.01 19.04
N SER A 56 0.70 17.95 19.84
CA SER A 56 1.58 16.80 19.58
C SER A 56 1.33 16.11 18.24
N GLN A 57 0.15 16.34 17.62
CA GLN A 57 -0.20 15.82 16.30
C GLN A 57 0.28 16.70 15.14
N VAL A 58 0.52 18.00 15.40
CA VAL A 58 1.02 18.97 14.40
C VAL A 58 2.53 19.12 14.50
N GLN A 59 3.10 18.95 15.70
CA GLN A 59 4.54 18.80 15.85
C GLN A 59 4.98 17.53 15.13
N ALA A 60 5.84 17.68 14.12
CA ALA A 60 6.36 16.59 13.31
C ALA A 60 6.79 15.42 14.20
N SER A 61 6.33 14.22 13.85
CA SER A 61 6.63 12.98 14.56
C SER A 61 8.12 12.90 14.88
N LYS A 62 8.46 12.84 16.18
CA LYS A 62 9.81 12.60 16.66
C LYS A 62 10.39 11.40 15.87
N PRO A 63 11.59 11.49 15.26
CA PRO A 63 12.13 10.40 14.48
C PRO A 63 12.19 9.15 15.36
N ARG A 64 11.54 8.08 14.89
CA ARG A 64 11.54 6.78 15.56
C ARG A 64 13.01 6.36 15.75
N PRO A 65 13.42 5.86 16.93
CA PRO A 65 14.77 5.34 17.09
C PRO A 65 15.00 4.25 16.03
N SER A 66 16.08 4.41 15.26
CA SER A 66 16.49 3.44 14.25
C SER A 66 16.65 2.09 14.93
N THR A 67 15.82 1.12 14.54
CA THR A 67 16.00 -0.25 15.00
C THR A 67 17.34 -0.71 14.41
N PRO A 68 18.29 -1.22 15.22
CA PRO A 68 19.55 -1.73 14.68
C PRO A 68 19.22 -2.76 13.59
N PRO A 69 20.01 -2.80 12.49
CA PRO A 69 19.79 -3.79 11.44
C PRO A 69 19.75 -5.18 12.08
N PRO A 70 18.82 -6.05 11.67
CA PRO A 70 18.76 -7.40 12.21
C PRO A 70 20.14 -8.06 12.06
N PRO A 71 20.61 -8.83 13.06
CA PRO A 71 21.88 -9.52 12.95
C PRO A 71 21.86 -10.32 11.65
N GLN A 72 22.88 -10.13 10.82
CA GLN A 72 23.07 -10.92 9.62
C GLN A 72 23.13 -12.37 10.09
N GLN A 73 22.03 -13.11 9.88
CA GLN A 73 22.02 -14.54 10.16
C GLN A 73 23.12 -15.12 9.28
N GLU A 74 24.16 -15.65 9.90
CA GLU A 74 25.14 -16.50 9.23
C GLU A 74 24.38 -17.71 8.73
N THR A 75 23.87 -17.61 7.51
CA THR A 75 23.11 -18.67 6.88
C THR A 75 24.12 -19.75 6.52
N ASN A 76 24.23 -20.76 7.38
CA ASN A 76 25.07 -21.91 7.15
C ASN A 76 24.71 -22.52 5.78
N PRO A 77 25.61 -22.47 4.78
CA PRO A 77 25.31 -22.89 3.41
C PRO A 77 24.99 -24.39 3.29
N ILE A 78 25.27 -25.15 4.36
CA ILE A 78 25.00 -26.59 4.49
C ILE A 78 23.50 -26.90 4.53
N PHE A 79 22.66 -26.00 5.06
CA PHE A 79 21.23 -26.24 5.26
C PHE A 79 20.34 -25.60 4.17
N ILE A 80 20.94 -25.07 3.11
CA ILE A 80 20.21 -24.37 2.04
C ILE A 80 20.01 -25.33 0.86
N THR A 81 18.79 -25.36 0.31
CA THR A 81 18.50 -26.08 -0.93
C THR A 81 19.37 -25.54 -2.06
N PRO A 82 20.23 -26.36 -2.70
CA PRO A 82 21.11 -25.90 -3.75
C PRO A 82 20.31 -25.48 -4.98
N LYS A 83 20.60 -24.27 -5.49
CA LYS A 83 19.95 -23.72 -6.69
C LYS A 83 20.70 -24.04 -8.00
N SER A 84 21.96 -24.47 -7.89
CA SER A 84 22.87 -24.74 -9.01
C SER A 84 23.99 -25.67 -8.55
N SER A 85 24.63 -26.39 -9.49
CA SER A 85 25.87 -27.15 -9.25
C SER A 85 26.93 -26.36 -8.47
N ARG A 86 27.12 -25.08 -8.79
CA ARG A 86 28.10 -24.21 -8.10
C ARG A 86 27.85 -24.10 -6.61
N PHE A 87 26.59 -24.12 -6.19
CA PHE A 87 26.21 -24.05 -4.78
C PHE A 87 26.61 -25.32 -4.03
N ILE A 88 26.46 -26.47 -4.69
CA ILE A 88 26.90 -27.77 -4.16
C ILE A 88 28.43 -27.80 -4.04
N ASP A 89 29.15 -27.34 -5.06
CA ASP A 89 30.62 -27.28 -5.03
C ASP A 89 31.13 -26.36 -3.91
N GLN A 90 30.45 -25.23 -3.66
CA GLN A 90 30.79 -24.33 -2.56
C GLN A 90 30.50 -24.96 -1.19
N ALA A 91 29.32 -25.56 -1.02
CA ALA A 91 28.93 -26.21 0.24
C ALA A 91 29.83 -27.40 0.61
N THR A 92 30.47 -28.02 -0.38
CA THR A 92 31.26 -29.25 -0.17
C THR A 92 32.74 -28.97 0.10
N LYS A 93 33.24 -27.78 -0.25
CA LYS A 93 34.60 -27.33 0.09
C LYS A 93 34.86 -27.26 1.59
N SER A 94 33.84 -27.03 2.41
CA SER A 94 33.96 -26.97 3.88
C SER A 94 33.89 -28.33 4.57
N THR A 95 33.51 -29.40 3.85
CA THR A 95 33.35 -30.73 4.46
C THR A 95 34.66 -31.54 4.47
N ARG A 96 35.18 -31.84 5.67
CA ARG A 96 36.38 -32.67 5.87
C ARG A 96 35.98 -34.15 5.95
N LYS A 97 36.25 -34.96 4.92
CA LYS A 97 36.03 -36.43 4.92
C LYS A 97 37.29 -37.24 4.61
N LYS A 98 37.32 -38.51 5.04
CA LYS A 98 38.40 -39.48 4.80
C LYS A 98 38.54 -39.78 3.30
N THR A 99 39.76 -40.06 2.83
CA THR A 99 40.16 -40.04 1.41
C THR A 99 39.32 -40.92 0.47
N GLY A 100 38.88 -42.12 0.89
CA GLY A 100 38.08 -43.03 0.04
C GLY A 100 36.60 -42.64 -0.09
N GLU A 101 35.95 -42.29 1.02
CA GLU A 101 34.55 -41.83 1.05
C GLU A 101 34.36 -40.47 0.36
N LYS A 102 35.45 -39.70 0.25
CA LYS A 102 35.52 -38.40 -0.41
C LYS A 102 35.19 -38.51 -1.90
N GLN A 103 35.71 -39.51 -2.60
CA GLN A 103 35.55 -39.61 -4.06
C GLN A 103 34.13 -39.98 -4.49
N ALA A 104 33.53 -41.00 -3.86
CA ALA A 104 32.15 -41.41 -4.14
C ALA A 104 31.15 -40.27 -3.84
N LEU A 105 31.37 -39.54 -2.75
CA LEU A 105 30.58 -38.37 -2.39
C LEU A 105 30.66 -37.27 -3.45
N TYR A 106 31.86 -36.87 -3.88
CA TYR A 106 32.00 -35.83 -4.91
C TYR A 106 31.36 -36.24 -6.23
N GLN A 107 31.46 -37.50 -6.63
CA GLN A 107 30.78 -37.98 -7.84
C GLN A 107 29.27 -37.89 -7.71
N ALA A 108 28.70 -38.29 -6.57
CA ALA A 108 27.27 -38.19 -6.32
C ALA A 108 26.79 -36.73 -6.34
N LEU A 109 27.55 -35.83 -5.69
CA LEU A 109 27.24 -34.40 -5.64
C LEU A 109 27.39 -33.72 -7.00
N HIS A 110 28.40 -34.10 -7.78
CA HIS A 110 28.58 -33.61 -9.14
C HIS A 110 27.42 -34.04 -10.04
N LYS A 111 26.99 -35.30 -9.95
CA LYS A 111 25.79 -35.80 -10.66
C LYS A 111 24.53 -35.05 -10.23
N ALA A 112 24.36 -34.81 -8.93
CA ALA A 112 23.23 -34.03 -8.41
C ALA A 112 23.26 -32.59 -8.94
N GLY A 113 24.42 -31.94 -8.95
CA GLY A 113 24.60 -30.60 -9.52
C GLY A 113 24.27 -30.56 -11.01
N HIS A 114 24.74 -31.53 -11.78
CA HIS A 114 24.44 -31.60 -13.20
C HIS A 114 22.95 -31.80 -13.48
N ALA A 115 22.27 -32.63 -12.68
CA ALA A 115 20.82 -32.82 -12.79
C ALA A 115 20.05 -31.52 -12.51
N ILE A 116 20.46 -30.73 -11.51
CA ILE A 116 19.86 -29.41 -11.22
C ILE A 116 20.04 -28.46 -12.40
N ASP A 117 21.25 -28.38 -12.95
CA ASP A 117 21.52 -27.47 -14.07
C ASP A 117 20.73 -27.90 -15.33
N SER A 118 20.61 -29.20 -15.59
CA SER A 118 19.77 -29.74 -16.67
C SER A 118 18.29 -29.40 -16.47
N LEU A 119 17.78 -29.52 -15.24
CA LEU A 119 16.41 -29.16 -14.90
C LEU A 119 16.17 -27.67 -15.09
N ASN A 120 17.08 -26.82 -14.60
CA ASN A 120 17.01 -25.37 -14.77
C ASN A 120 17.00 -24.98 -16.26
N ALA A 121 17.84 -25.61 -17.08
CA ALA A 121 17.85 -25.37 -18.53
C ALA A 121 16.51 -25.76 -19.17
N SER A 122 15.94 -26.92 -18.78
CA SER A 122 14.63 -27.35 -19.27
C SER A 122 13.51 -26.40 -18.83
N HIS A 123 13.58 -25.87 -17.61
CA HIS A 123 12.62 -24.92 -17.08
C HIS A 123 12.62 -23.62 -17.90
N VAL A 124 13.80 -23.05 -18.16
CA VAL A 124 13.94 -21.85 -19.00
C VAL A 124 13.41 -22.09 -20.41
N ALA A 125 13.69 -23.25 -21.01
CA ALA A 125 13.16 -23.61 -22.32
C ALA A 125 11.62 -23.70 -22.32
N LEU A 126 11.03 -24.26 -21.26
CA LEU A 126 9.57 -24.34 -21.09
C LEU A 126 8.94 -22.97 -20.86
N GLU A 127 9.56 -22.11 -20.05
CA GLU A 127 9.11 -20.73 -19.85
C GLU A 127 9.11 -19.93 -21.15
N HIS A 128 10.17 -20.09 -21.94
CA HIS A 128 10.26 -19.47 -23.26
C HIS A 128 9.15 -19.95 -24.18
N ARG A 129 8.93 -21.27 -24.25
CA ARG A 129 7.84 -21.86 -25.04
C ARG A 129 6.46 -21.40 -24.57
N ASN A 130 6.22 -21.32 -23.26
CA ASN A 130 4.97 -20.78 -22.72
C ASN A 130 4.76 -19.32 -23.12
N THR A 131 5.81 -18.50 -23.05
CA THR A 131 5.76 -17.11 -23.48
C THR A 131 5.44 -17.00 -24.98
N GLN A 132 6.04 -17.86 -25.81
CA GLN A 132 5.76 -17.93 -27.24
C GLN A 132 4.33 -18.39 -27.54
N LEU A 133 3.82 -19.40 -26.84
CA LEU A 133 2.44 -19.86 -27.00
C LEU A 133 1.44 -18.79 -26.57
N GLN A 134 1.74 -18.08 -25.48
CA GLN A 134 0.91 -16.96 -25.03
C GLN A 134 0.86 -15.86 -26.08
N SER A 135 2.00 -15.50 -26.68
CA SER A 135 2.02 -14.49 -27.75
C SER A 135 1.25 -14.95 -29.00
N GLN A 136 1.31 -16.24 -29.34
CA GLN A 136 0.50 -16.80 -30.42
C GLN A 136 -1.01 -16.75 -30.11
N LEU A 137 -1.40 -17.08 -28.89
CA LEU A 137 -2.80 -16.98 -28.45
C LEU A 137 -3.28 -15.53 -28.50
N ASP A 138 -2.47 -14.59 -28.02
CA ASP A 138 -2.77 -13.17 -28.06
C ASP A 138 -2.96 -12.71 -29.51
N GLN A 139 -2.05 -13.07 -30.42
CA GLN A 139 -2.18 -12.76 -31.86
C GLN A 139 -3.44 -13.36 -32.51
N LEU A 140 -3.86 -14.56 -32.09
CA LEU A 140 -5.08 -15.19 -32.59
C LEU A 140 -6.34 -14.56 -31.99
N ALA A 141 -6.28 -14.13 -30.74
CA ALA A 141 -7.39 -13.46 -30.06
C ALA A 141 -7.67 -12.09 -30.68
N THR A 142 -6.64 -11.31 -31.00
CA THR A 142 -6.78 -9.97 -31.59
C THR A 142 -7.32 -10.00 -33.03
N LYS A 143 -6.96 -11.00 -33.83
CA LYS A 143 -7.44 -11.13 -35.23
C LYS A 143 -8.92 -11.49 -35.36
N ARG A 144 -9.60 -11.89 -34.28
CA ARG A 144 -11.02 -12.29 -34.33
C ARG A 144 -11.93 -11.08 -34.17
N ARG A 145 -12.59 -10.69 -35.28
CA ARG A 145 -13.71 -9.75 -35.24
C ARG A 145 -14.81 -10.29 -34.32
N ARG A 146 -15.25 -9.51 -33.34
CA ARG A 146 -16.36 -9.89 -32.45
C ARG A 146 -17.69 -9.55 -33.12
N LYS A 147 -18.60 -10.52 -33.16
CA LYS A 147 -19.95 -10.31 -33.69
C LYS A 147 -20.78 -9.58 -32.64
N VAL A 148 -21.47 -8.50 -33.05
CA VAL A 148 -22.45 -7.83 -32.19
C VAL A 148 -23.61 -8.81 -31.95
N PRO A 149 -24.00 -9.09 -30.70
CA PRO A 149 -25.13 -9.95 -30.42
C PRO A 149 -26.41 -9.34 -31.00
N VAL A 150 -27.17 -10.15 -31.74
CA VAL A 150 -28.44 -9.76 -32.38
C VAL A 150 -29.58 -10.48 -31.66
N ASN A 151 -30.63 -9.76 -31.31
CA ASN A 151 -31.82 -10.37 -30.72
C ASN A 151 -32.55 -11.20 -31.80
N PRO A 152 -32.89 -12.48 -31.54
CA PRO A 152 -33.54 -13.35 -32.53
C PRO A 152 -34.91 -12.86 -32.98
N ASN A 153 -35.58 -12.02 -32.19
CA ASN A 153 -36.89 -11.44 -32.53
C ASN A 153 -36.77 -10.19 -33.43
N THR A 154 -35.55 -9.78 -33.78
CA THR A 154 -35.27 -8.58 -34.58
C THR A 154 -34.40 -8.93 -35.79
N GLN A 155 -34.68 -8.33 -36.95
CA GLN A 155 -33.94 -8.64 -38.19
C GLN A 155 -32.53 -8.03 -38.22
N PHE A 156 -32.30 -6.94 -37.49
CA PHE A 156 -31.02 -6.22 -37.46
C PHE A 156 -30.56 -5.94 -36.03
N ALA A 157 -29.26 -5.76 -35.84
CA ALA A 157 -28.70 -5.31 -34.57
C ALA A 157 -29.13 -3.86 -34.26
N ASN A 158 -29.44 -3.56 -32.99
CA ASN A 158 -29.72 -2.20 -32.57
C ASN A 158 -28.48 -1.30 -32.77
N THR A 159 -28.69 -0.09 -33.29
CA THR A 159 -27.68 0.95 -33.49
C THR A 159 -26.90 1.26 -32.22
N ASP A 160 -27.56 1.32 -31.05
CA ASP A 160 -26.89 1.58 -29.77
C ASP A 160 -25.91 0.46 -29.42
N ASN A 161 -26.31 -0.80 -29.64
CA ASN A 161 -25.45 -1.96 -29.42
C ASN A 161 -24.25 -1.95 -30.37
N ILE A 162 -24.42 -1.47 -31.61
CA ILE A 162 -23.33 -1.32 -32.58
C ILE A 162 -22.35 -0.22 -32.13
N ILE A 163 -22.85 0.93 -31.66
CA ILE A 163 -22.00 2.04 -31.18
C ILE A 163 -21.20 1.60 -29.95
N MET A 164 -21.86 0.97 -28.97
CA MET A 164 -21.20 0.44 -27.78
C MET A 164 -20.15 -0.61 -28.13
N ALA A 165 -20.45 -1.53 -29.05
CA ALA A 165 -19.49 -2.54 -29.49
C ALA A 165 -18.26 -1.91 -30.16
N LYS A 166 -18.44 -0.86 -30.98
CA LYS A 166 -17.33 -0.11 -31.58
C LYS A 166 -16.46 0.59 -30.54
N GLN A 167 -17.06 1.23 -29.55
CA GLN A 167 -16.32 1.89 -28.46
C GLN A 167 -15.56 0.87 -27.60
N ALA A 168 -16.21 -0.23 -27.22
CA ALA A 168 -15.57 -1.30 -26.46
C ALA A 168 -14.39 -1.93 -27.23
N GLN A 169 -14.52 -2.08 -28.55
CA GLN A 169 -13.43 -2.56 -29.40
C GLN A 169 -12.26 -1.57 -29.44
N ALA A 170 -12.52 -0.28 -29.61
CA ALA A 170 -11.46 0.74 -29.59
C ALA A 170 -10.70 0.79 -28.25
N VAL A 171 -11.40 0.60 -27.13
CA VAL A 171 -10.75 0.52 -25.80
C VAL A 171 -9.85 -0.71 -25.68
N LEU A 172 -10.29 -1.86 -26.19
CA LEU A 172 -9.47 -3.08 -26.19
C LEU A 172 -8.23 -2.93 -27.08
N GLU A 173 -8.38 -2.37 -28.28
CA GLU A 173 -7.26 -2.08 -29.19
C GLU A 173 -6.25 -1.12 -28.54
N ALA A 174 -6.72 -0.10 -27.81
CA ALA A 174 -5.84 0.81 -27.07
C ALA A 174 -5.10 0.12 -25.91
N GLN A 175 -5.77 -0.77 -25.17
CA GLN A 175 -5.14 -1.56 -24.11
C GLN A 175 -4.10 -2.55 -24.68
N GLU A 176 -4.39 -3.13 -25.83
CA GLU A 176 -3.47 -4.04 -26.54
C GLU A 176 -2.26 -3.29 -27.07
N ALA A 177 -2.43 -2.13 -27.70
CA ALA A 177 -1.33 -1.26 -28.12
C ALA A 177 -0.43 -0.87 -26.92
N ALA A 178 -1.02 -0.54 -25.78
CA ALA A 178 -0.27 -0.24 -24.56
C ALA A 178 0.50 -1.46 -24.00
N LYS A 179 -0.07 -2.67 -24.10
CA LYS A 179 0.64 -3.91 -23.74
C LYS A 179 1.80 -4.19 -24.69
N GLN A 180 1.61 -3.99 -25.98
CA GLN A 180 2.64 -4.21 -27.00
C GLN A 180 3.86 -3.30 -26.79
N VAL A 181 3.63 -2.01 -26.52
CA VAL A 181 4.69 -1.06 -26.13
C VAL A 181 5.47 -1.55 -24.90
N ARG A 182 4.79 -2.12 -23.90
CA ARG A 182 5.46 -2.67 -22.71
C ARG A 182 6.34 -3.87 -23.05
N TYR A 183 5.89 -4.75 -23.93
CA TYR A 183 6.70 -5.90 -24.38
C TYR A 183 7.92 -5.46 -25.20
N ASP A 184 7.83 -4.43 -26.03
CA ASP A 184 8.95 -3.93 -26.85
C ASP A 184 10.03 -3.20 -26.02
N VAL A 185 9.66 -2.54 -24.93
CA VAL A 185 10.60 -1.87 -24.01
C VAL A 185 11.39 -2.87 -23.15
N THR A 186 10.80 -4.03 -22.84
CA THR A 186 11.42 -5.04 -21.96
C THR A 186 12.71 -5.68 -22.52
N PRO A 187 12.82 -6.04 -23.82
CA PRO A 187 14.08 -6.48 -24.43
C PRO A 187 15.02 -5.31 -24.73
N ALA A 188 14.53 -4.13 -25.11
CA ALA A 188 15.39 -2.95 -25.35
C ALA A 188 16.16 -2.51 -24.10
N ALA A 189 15.57 -2.67 -22.91
CA ALA A 189 16.24 -2.40 -21.63
C ALA A 189 17.24 -3.49 -21.20
N ARG A 190 17.28 -4.65 -21.89
CA ARG A 190 18.27 -5.71 -21.64
C ARG A 190 19.52 -5.60 -22.53
N GLU A 191 19.48 -4.78 -23.58
CA GLU A 191 20.60 -4.56 -24.51
C GLU A 191 21.43 -3.29 -24.22
N LEU A 192 21.15 -2.59 -23.11
CA LEU A 192 21.95 -1.50 -22.54
C LEU A 192 22.59 -1.93 -21.22
#